data_AF-A0A376KNY1-F1
#
_entry.id   AF-A0A376KNY1-F1
#
_cell.length_a   1.000
_cell.length_b   1.000
_cell.length_c   1.000
_cell.angle_alpha   90.00
_cell.angle_beta   90.00
_cell.angle_gamma   90.00
#
_symmetry.space_group_name_H-M   'P 1'
#
loop_
_entity.id
_entity.type
_entity.pdbx_description
1 polymer ?
#
loop_
_entity_poly.entity_id
_entity_poly.type
_entity_poly.pdbx_seq_one_letter_code
_entity_poly.pdbx_strand_id
1 'polypeptide(L)'
;MNQYPKTGWLLLCIYIALGVVRHRVINAESGSVFRGLLNLRKRRLEQMLTQPYLNKNAVRLAKRELRQRSLYRLTGLYNYRLQDLAVIMCDRYGLRAGYLKPWRNWLEERDGRIVFNRKWHCFRWRLFLVGQIVNTVLLILFIMYIVSHSSAEMIAPLMLLLMLVWWCPWLMITSVPTPRWTREMEVYLEKFNAEQTMV
;
A
#
# COMPACT_ATOMS: atom_id res chain seq x y z
N MET A 1 6.12 -26.07 -40.48
CA MET A 1 6.64 -26.46 -39.15
C MET A 1 5.82 -25.73 -38.08
N ASN A 2 4.78 -26.39 -37.56
CA ASN A 2 3.83 -25.84 -36.58
C ASN A 2 4.11 -26.41 -35.18
N GLN A 3 5.08 -25.87 -34.45
CA GLN A 3 5.44 -26.38 -33.12
C GLN A 3 5.23 -25.41 -31.95
N TYR A 4 4.78 -24.18 -32.20
CA TYR A 4 4.71 -23.15 -31.15
C TYR A 4 3.33 -22.60 -30.72
N PRO A 5 2.14 -23.03 -31.21
CA PRO A 5 0.89 -22.48 -30.71
C PRO A 5 0.49 -23.03 -29.33
N LYS A 6 0.96 -24.23 -28.94
CA LYS A 6 0.52 -24.89 -27.70
C LYS A 6 1.19 -24.36 -26.43
N THR A 7 2.40 -23.82 -26.53
CA THR A 7 3.23 -23.46 -25.36
C THR A 7 2.78 -22.17 -24.67
N GLY A 8 2.34 -21.16 -25.42
CA GLY A 8 1.90 -19.88 -24.85
C GLY A 8 0.58 -20.01 -24.09
N TRP A 9 -0.37 -20.75 -24.64
CA TRP A 9 -1.60 -21.13 -23.95
C TRP A 9 -1.33 -22.01 -22.73
N LEU A 10 -0.38 -22.95 -22.81
CA LEU A 10 0.05 -23.74 -21.66
C LEU A 10 0.63 -22.87 -20.54
N LEU A 11 1.50 -21.91 -20.86
CA LEU A 11 2.09 -20.99 -19.89
C LEU A 11 1.03 -20.09 -19.24
N LEU A 12 0.07 -19.61 -20.03
CA LEU A 12 -1.04 -18.80 -19.53
C LEU A 12 -1.98 -19.63 -18.64
N CYS A 13 -2.28 -20.88 -19.02
CA CYS A 13 -3.02 -21.82 -18.18
C CYS A 13 -2.26 -22.17 -16.89
N ILE A 14 -0.94 -22.37 -16.94
CA ILE A 14 -0.10 -22.61 -15.74
C ILE A 14 -0.13 -21.37 -14.84
N TYR A 15 -0.04 -20.16 -15.40
CA TYR A 15 -0.13 -18.92 -14.63
C TYR A 15 -1.50 -18.73 -13.97
N ILE A 16 -2.61 -19.00 -14.70
CA ILE A 16 -3.97 -18.96 -14.14
C ILE A 16 -4.12 -20.03 -13.06
N ALA A 17 -3.65 -21.26 -13.31
CA ALA A 17 -3.69 -22.34 -12.32
C ALA A 17 -2.89 -21.98 -11.06
N LEU A 18 -1.69 -21.42 -11.19
CA LEU A 18 -0.90 -20.88 -10.07
C LEU A 18 -1.62 -19.73 -9.37
N GLY A 19 -2.31 -18.86 -10.11
CA GLY A 19 -3.13 -17.77 -9.55
C GLY A 19 -4.31 -18.29 -8.74
N VAL A 20 -5.02 -19.30 -9.24
CA VAL A 20 -6.14 -19.96 -8.55
C VAL A 20 -5.65 -20.74 -7.33
N VAL A 21 -4.54 -21.48 -7.45
CA VAL A 21 -3.90 -22.18 -6.33
C VAL A 21 -3.43 -21.19 -5.29
N ARG A 22 -2.76 -20.09 -5.67
CA ARG A 22 -2.34 -19.03 -4.74
C ARG A 22 -3.54 -18.36 -4.06
N HIS A 23 -4.59 -18.05 -4.81
CA HIS A 23 -5.83 -17.48 -4.26
C HIS A 23 -6.50 -18.44 -3.29
N ARG A 24 -6.57 -19.74 -3.63
CA ARG A 24 -7.07 -20.82 -2.77
C ARG A 24 -6.19 -21.01 -1.56
N VAL A 25 -4.86 -21.00 -1.67
CA VAL A 25 -3.95 -21.14 -0.51
C VAL A 25 -4.05 -19.93 0.40
N ILE A 26 -4.18 -18.71 -0.14
CA ILE A 26 -4.33 -17.48 0.65
C ILE A 26 -5.71 -17.42 1.34
N ASN A 27 -6.78 -17.91 0.70
CA ASN A 27 -8.14 -17.83 1.22
C ASN A 27 -8.65 -19.09 1.93
N ALA A 28 -8.12 -20.28 1.63
CA ALA A 28 -8.40 -21.53 2.32
C ALA A 28 -7.33 -21.74 3.41
N GLU A 29 -7.78 -21.59 4.65
CA GLU A 29 -7.14 -22.01 5.91
C GLU A 29 -5.78 -21.39 6.29
N SER A 30 -4.85 -21.10 5.38
CA SER A 30 -3.58 -20.47 5.77
C SER A 30 -3.78 -19.02 6.24
N GLY A 31 -4.76 -18.31 5.67
CA GLY A 31 -5.11 -16.94 6.05
C GLY A 31 -5.59 -16.82 7.51
N SER A 32 -6.24 -17.84 8.08
CA SER A 32 -6.68 -17.83 9.48
C SER A 32 -5.53 -18.12 10.44
N VAL A 33 -4.61 -19.02 10.07
CA VAL A 33 -3.39 -19.33 10.84
C VAL A 33 -2.44 -18.13 10.84
N PHE A 34 -2.20 -17.50 9.70
CA PHE A 34 -1.39 -16.28 9.60
C PHE A 34 -2.04 -15.10 10.33
N ARG A 35 -3.36 -14.92 10.23
CA ARG A 35 -4.08 -13.92 11.06
C ARG A 35 -3.97 -14.24 12.55
N GLY A 36 -4.02 -15.52 12.93
CA GLY A 36 -3.82 -16.00 14.29
C GLY A 36 -2.44 -15.63 14.82
N LEU A 37 -1.38 -15.93 14.06
CA LEU A 37 0.01 -15.63 14.40
C LEU A 37 0.26 -14.12 14.53
N LEU A 38 -0.25 -13.32 13.57
CA LEU A 38 -0.16 -11.86 13.60
C LEU A 38 -0.95 -11.25 14.78
N ASN A 39 -2.00 -11.92 15.24
CA ASN A 39 -2.80 -11.50 16.38
C ASN A 39 -2.29 -12.06 17.73
N LEU A 40 -1.29 -12.94 17.78
CA LEU A 40 -0.74 -13.46 19.05
C LEU A 40 -0.21 -12.34 19.95
N ARG A 41 0.48 -11.35 19.37
CA ARG A 41 0.97 -10.19 20.12
C ARG A 41 -0.19 -9.35 20.68
N LYS A 42 -1.29 -9.21 19.93
CA LYS A 42 -2.50 -8.52 20.40
C LYS A 42 -3.14 -9.29 21.56
N ARG A 43 -3.35 -10.60 21.40
CA ARG A 43 -3.90 -11.48 22.44
C ARG A 43 -3.05 -11.49 23.70
N ARG A 44 -1.72 -11.53 23.57
CA ARG A 44 -0.79 -11.43 24.72
C ARG A 44 -0.95 -10.10 25.46
N LEU A 45 -1.07 -8.97 24.76
CA LEU A 45 -1.29 -7.67 25.38
C LEU A 45 -2.67 -7.59 26.08
N GLU A 46 -3.72 -8.16 25.48
CA GLU A 46 -5.04 -8.26 26.11
C GLU A 46 -5.01 -9.15 27.36
N GLN A 47 -4.30 -10.27 27.33
CA GLN A 47 -4.10 -11.15 28.49
C GLN A 47 -3.29 -10.48 29.61
N MET A 48 -2.27 -9.66 29.27
CA MET A 48 -1.54 -8.87 30.26
C MET A 48 -2.46 -7.88 31.00
N LEU A 49 -3.47 -7.33 30.33
CA LEU A 49 -4.44 -6.42 30.97
C LEU A 49 -5.40 -7.12 31.94
N THR A 50 -5.58 -8.43 31.81
CA THR A 50 -6.44 -9.22 32.72
C THR A 50 -5.74 -9.70 33.98
N GLN A 51 -4.41 -9.58 34.06
CA GLN A 51 -3.63 -10.06 35.21
C GLN A 51 -3.69 -9.05 36.38
N PRO A 52 -4.17 -9.45 37.57
CA PRO A 52 -4.39 -8.53 38.70
C PRO A 52 -3.10 -8.03 39.36
N TYR A 53 -1.96 -8.68 39.10
CA TYR A 53 -0.65 -8.35 39.70
C TYR A 53 0.22 -7.45 38.81
N LEU A 54 -0.28 -6.97 37.67
CA LEU A 54 0.52 -6.17 36.75
C LEU A 54 0.75 -4.75 37.30
N ASN A 55 2.00 -4.28 37.24
CA ASN A 55 2.36 -2.91 37.62
C ASN A 55 1.50 -1.88 36.83
N LYS A 56 0.97 -0.86 37.51
CA LYS A 56 0.19 0.25 36.90
C LYS A 56 0.88 0.87 35.68
N ASN A 57 2.21 1.00 35.70
CA ASN A 57 3.00 1.51 34.58
C ASN A 57 2.97 0.57 33.36
N ALA A 58 3.05 -0.74 33.61
CA ALA A 58 2.99 -1.77 32.56
C ALA A 58 1.58 -1.85 31.95
N VAL A 59 0.52 -1.72 32.76
CA VAL A 59 -0.87 -1.62 32.28
C VAL A 59 -1.04 -0.42 31.34
N ARG A 60 -0.53 0.75 31.73
CA ARG A 60 -0.60 1.97 30.91
C ARG A 60 0.14 1.80 29.57
N LEU A 61 1.31 1.15 29.60
CA LEU A 61 2.10 0.89 28.39
C LEU A 61 1.39 -0.11 27.46
N ALA A 62 0.84 -1.20 28.00
CA ALA A 62 0.07 -2.17 27.22
C ALA A 62 -1.17 -1.54 26.56
N LYS A 63 -1.91 -0.67 27.28
CA LYS A 63 -3.04 0.09 26.71
C LYS A 63 -2.59 1.01 25.57
N ARG A 64 -1.46 1.72 25.73
CA ARG A 64 -0.91 2.59 24.67
C ARG A 64 -0.54 1.81 23.41
N GLU A 65 0.17 0.69 23.57
CA GLU A 65 0.55 -0.17 22.44
C GLU A 65 -0.67 -0.76 21.72
N LEU A 66 -1.70 -1.19 22.46
CA LEU A 66 -2.94 -1.67 21.87
C LEU A 66 -3.66 -0.57 21.07
N ARG A 67 -3.73 0.65 21.61
CA ARG A 67 -4.28 1.82 20.91
C ARG A 67 -3.48 2.15 19.66
N GLN A 68 -2.15 2.19 19.72
CA GLN A 68 -1.33 2.47 18.54
C GLN A 68 -1.51 1.42 17.44
N ARG A 69 -1.69 0.16 17.81
CA ARG A 69 -1.97 -0.91 16.83
C ARG A 69 -3.35 -0.78 16.19
N SER A 70 -4.37 -0.44 16.96
CA SER A 70 -5.70 -0.22 16.39
C SER A 70 -5.71 1.01 15.49
N LEU A 71 -5.08 2.10 15.93
CA LEU A 71 -4.94 3.34 15.16
C LEU A 71 -4.11 3.14 13.89
N TYR A 72 -3.03 2.36 13.91
CA TYR A 72 -2.29 2.01 12.71
C TYR A 72 -3.15 1.25 11.70
N ARG A 73 -3.98 0.29 12.15
CA ARG A 73 -4.91 -0.42 11.25
C ARG A 73 -5.97 0.50 10.67
N LEU A 74 -6.41 1.51 11.43
CA LEU A 74 -7.42 2.47 11.03
C LEU A 74 -6.89 3.52 10.05
N THR A 75 -5.75 4.13 10.37
CA THR A 75 -5.17 5.28 9.66
C THR A 75 -4.12 4.88 8.61
N GLY A 76 -3.43 3.75 8.80
CA GLY A 76 -2.33 3.30 7.95
C GLY A 76 -1.01 4.06 8.16
N LEU A 77 -0.91 4.88 9.22
CA LEU A 77 0.23 5.75 9.53
C LEU A 77 1.13 5.13 10.60
N TYR A 78 2.44 5.07 10.38
CA TYR A 78 3.37 4.42 11.32
C TYR A 78 3.68 5.24 12.57
N ASN A 79 3.80 6.57 12.42
CA ASN A 79 4.17 7.45 13.53
C ASN A 79 2.97 7.64 14.49
N TYR A 80 3.16 7.30 15.77
CA TYR A 80 2.10 7.35 16.77
C TYR A 80 1.55 8.76 17.00
N ARG A 81 2.38 9.81 16.94
CA ARG A 81 1.93 11.20 17.11
C ARG A 81 1.06 11.62 15.93
N LEU A 82 1.44 11.19 14.74
CA LEU A 82 0.70 11.44 13.50
C LEU A 82 -0.63 10.66 13.47
N GLN A 83 -0.70 9.46 14.06
CA GLN A 83 -1.93 8.67 14.15
C GLN A 83 -3.03 9.41 14.92
N ASP A 84 -2.71 9.96 16.08
CA ASP A 84 -3.69 10.69 16.90
C ASP A 84 -4.17 11.96 16.19
N LEU A 85 -3.25 12.74 15.60
CA LEU A 85 -3.60 13.94 14.84
C LEU A 85 -4.44 13.61 13.59
N ALA A 86 -4.10 12.53 12.88
CA ALA A 86 -4.84 12.10 11.71
C ALA A 86 -6.28 11.73 12.03
N VAL A 87 -6.53 11.11 13.20
CA VAL A 87 -7.91 10.81 13.63
C VAL A 87 -8.69 12.09 13.85
N ILE A 88 -8.13 13.06 14.58
CA ILE A 88 -8.79 14.34 14.87
C ILE A 88 -9.09 15.09 13.57
N MET A 89 -8.11 15.16 12.66
CA MET A 89 -8.28 15.80 11.36
C MET A 89 -9.35 15.09 10.53
N CYS A 90 -9.32 13.75 10.44
CA CYS A 90 -10.28 13.00 9.63
C CYS A 90 -11.70 13.13 10.18
N ASP A 91 -11.87 13.11 11.50
CA ASP A 91 -13.16 13.29 12.16
C ASP A 91 -13.71 14.70 11.89
N ARG A 92 -12.89 15.74 12.05
CA ARG A 92 -13.29 17.15 11.86
C ARG A 92 -13.76 17.46 10.44
N TYR A 93 -13.10 16.92 9.41
CA TYR A 93 -13.42 17.20 8.01
C TYR A 93 -14.23 16.09 7.34
N GLY A 94 -14.76 15.11 8.10
CA GLY A 94 -15.56 14.01 7.56
C GLY A 94 -14.81 13.11 6.57
N LEU A 95 -13.48 13.01 6.70
CA LEU A 95 -12.63 12.23 5.81
C LEU A 95 -12.58 10.76 6.24
N ARG A 96 -12.35 9.87 5.28
CA ARG A 96 -12.12 8.44 5.59
C ARG A 96 -10.91 8.32 6.52
N ALA A 97 -10.99 7.46 7.53
CA ALA A 97 -9.92 7.33 8.52
C ALA A 97 -8.54 6.97 7.93
N GLY A 98 -8.50 6.26 6.80
CA GLY A 98 -7.28 5.95 6.04
C GLY A 98 -6.91 6.97 4.96
N TYR A 99 -7.48 8.18 4.97
CA TYR A 99 -7.28 9.19 3.93
C TYR A 99 -5.80 9.54 3.75
N LEU A 100 -5.06 9.75 4.85
CA LEU A 100 -3.63 10.13 4.80
C LEU A 100 -2.67 8.97 4.49
N LYS A 101 -3.16 7.73 4.42
CA LYS A 101 -2.36 6.52 4.18
C LYS A 101 -1.45 6.61 2.93
N PRO A 102 -1.89 7.14 1.77
CA PRO A 102 -1.04 7.24 0.59
C PRO A 102 0.19 8.12 0.81
N TRP A 103 0.10 9.13 1.67
CA TRP A 103 1.18 10.09 1.92
C TRP A 103 2.02 9.78 3.16
N ARG A 104 1.80 8.63 3.82
CA ARG A 104 2.45 8.24 5.08
C ARG A 104 3.97 8.38 5.12
N ASN A 105 4.65 8.28 3.97
CA ASN A 105 6.10 8.36 3.86
C ASN A 105 6.63 9.81 3.81
N TRP A 106 5.75 10.79 3.57
CA TRP A 106 6.09 12.20 3.43
C TRP A 106 5.40 13.09 4.47
N LEU A 107 4.68 12.49 5.41
CA LEU A 107 4.02 13.16 6.52
C LEU A 107 4.86 13.01 7.78
N GLU A 108 5.20 14.14 8.39
CA GLU A 108 5.88 14.23 9.68
C GLU A 108 4.99 15.00 10.66
N GLU A 109 5.15 14.71 11.95
CA GLU A 109 4.58 15.53 13.01
C GLU A 109 5.68 16.45 13.55
N ARG A 110 5.39 17.74 13.66
CA ARG A 110 6.26 18.74 14.30
C ARG A 110 5.41 19.66 15.16
N ASP A 111 5.70 19.69 16.46
CA ASP A 111 5.04 20.55 17.45
C ASP A 111 3.50 20.48 17.39
N GLY A 112 2.94 19.27 17.27
CA GLY A 112 1.50 19.04 17.17
C GLY A 112 0.88 19.28 15.79
N ARG A 113 1.66 19.76 14.82
CA ARG A 113 1.23 20.02 13.45
C ARG A 113 1.62 18.90 12.51
N ILE A 114 0.79 18.70 11.48
CA ILE A 114 1.09 17.75 10.41
C ILE A 114 1.85 18.49 9.30
N VAL A 115 3.13 18.18 9.12
CA VAL A 115 3.99 18.79 8.10
C VAL A 115 4.15 17.83 6.93
N PHE A 116 3.84 18.32 5.74
CA PHE A 116 4.01 17.57 4.49
C PHE A 116 5.32 17.96 3.78
N ASN A 117 6.16 16.96 3.49
CA ASN A 117 7.42 17.17 2.80
C ASN A 117 7.25 17.19 1.27
N ARG A 118 6.76 18.32 0.76
CA ARG A 118 6.46 18.50 -0.67
C ARG A 118 7.68 18.32 -1.59
N LYS A 119 8.87 18.76 -1.16
CA LYS A 119 10.10 18.66 -1.96
C LYS A 119 10.44 17.19 -2.27
N TRP A 120 10.44 16.34 -1.25
CA TRP A 120 10.71 14.91 -1.41
C TRP A 120 9.60 14.17 -2.15
N HIS A 121 8.34 14.55 -1.93
CA HIS A 121 7.22 14.02 -2.70
C HIS A 121 7.38 14.32 -4.20
N CYS A 122 7.63 15.58 -4.57
CA CYS A 122 7.83 15.98 -5.97
C CYS A 122 9.04 15.27 -6.60
N PHE A 123 10.14 15.12 -5.87
CA PHE A 123 11.30 14.37 -6.35
C PHE A 123 10.96 12.90 -6.63
N ARG A 124 10.30 12.21 -5.71
CA ARG A 124 9.85 10.82 -5.89
C ARG A 124 8.84 10.67 -7.03
N TRP A 125 7.94 11.62 -7.18
CA TRP A 125 6.99 11.64 -8.28
C TRP A 125 7.67 11.80 -9.64
N ARG A 126 8.69 12.66 -9.75
CA ARG A 126 9.51 12.78 -10.97
C ARG A 126 10.27 11.50 -11.27
N LEU A 127 10.88 10.87 -10.27
CA LEU A 127 11.54 9.57 -10.45
C LEU A 127 10.56 8.48 -10.91
N PHE A 128 9.35 8.47 -10.34
CA PHE A 128 8.28 7.59 -10.78
C PHE A 128 7.94 7.84 -12.25
N LEU A 129 7.76 9.09 -12.69
CA LEU A 129 7.49 9.40 -14.09
C LEU A 129 8.61 8.96 -15.03
N VAL A 130 9.87 9.22 -14.70
CA VAL A 130 11.01 8.78 -15.51
C VAL A 130 11.01 7.24 -15.59
N GLY A 131 10.81 6.57 -14.47
CA GLY A 131 10.68 5.11 -14.42
C GLY A 131 9.51 4.59 -15.25
N GLN A 132 8.37 5.30 -15.27
CA GLN A 132 7.24 4.95 -16.13
C GLN A 132 7.57 5.14 -17.60
N ILE A 133 8.23 6.22 -17.99
CA ILE A 133 8.65 6.47 -19.39
C ILE A 133 9.58 5.35 -19.86
N VAL A 134 10.62 5.03 -19.08
CA VAL A 134 11.56 3.95 -19.41
C VAL A 134 10.84 2.61 -19.53
N ASN A 135 9.96 2.29 -18.58
CA ASN A 135 9.17 1.07 -18.63
C ASN A 135 8.24 1.06 -19.85
N THR A 136 7.56 2.17 -20.21
CA THR A 136 6.71 2.22 -21.39
C THR A 136 7.50 1.99 -22.68
N VAL A 137 8.71 2.56 -22.78
CA VAL A 137 9.58 2.35 -23.94
C VAL A 137 10.01 0.88 -24.02
N LEU A 138 10.42 0.27 -22.90
CA LEU A 138 10.73 -1.17 -22.85
C LEU A 138 9.51 -2.02 -23.24
N LEU A 139 8.31 -1.65 -22.79
CA LEU A 139 7.08 -2.34 -23.14
C LEU A 139 6.84 -2.27 -24.66
N ILE A 140 7.00 -1.09 -25.27
CA ILE A 140 6.84 -0.91 -26.73
C ILE A 140 7.87 -1.73 -27.50
N LEU A 141 9.16 -1.66 -27.11
CA LEU A 141 10.24 -2.45 -27.72
C LEU A 141 9.94 -3.95 -27.63
N PHE A 142 9.45 -4.42 -26.50
CA PHE A 142 9.11 -5.81 -26.29
C PHE A 142 7.88 -6.24 -27.09
N ILE A 143 6.88 -5.37 -27.24
CA ILE A 143 5.73 -5.61 -28.13
C ILE A 143 6.22 -5.75 -29.58
N MET A 144 7.09 -4.84 -30.05
CA MET A 144 7.67 -4.93 -31.41
C MET A 144 8.49 -6.22 -31.60
N TYR A 145 9.24 -6.64 -30.58
CA TYR A 145 9.98 -7.90 -30.58
C TYR A 145 9.04 -9.11 -30.69
N ILE A 146 7.97 -9.17 -29.88
CA ILE A 146 6.98 -10.25 -29.94
C ILE A 146 6.32 -10.27 -31.34
N VAL A 147 5.89 -9.12 -31.85
CA VAL A 147 5.19 -9.04 -33.14
C VAL A 147 6.08 -9.51 -34.30
N SER A 148 7.38 -9.23 -34.25
CA SER A 148 8.33 -9.63 -35.30
C SER A 148 8.75 -11.09 -35.25
N HIS A 149 8.74 -11.73 -34.06
CA HIS A 149 9.28 -13.09 -33.87
C HIS A 149 8.24 -14.15 -33.50
N SER A 150 7.01 -13.76 -33.17
CA SER A 150 5.96 -14.68 -32.72
C SER A 150 4.87 -14.90 -33.78
N SER A 151 4.24 -16.08 -33.77
CA SER A 151 3.05 -16.33 -34.58
C SER A 151 1.88 -15.46 -34.13
N ALA A 152 1.00 -15.06 -35.06
CA ALA A 152 -0.13 -14.17 -34.79
C ALA A 152 -1.02 -14.62 -33.61
N GLU A 153 -1.17 -15.94 -33.43
CA GLU A 153 -1.93 -16.54 -32.32
C GLU A 153 -1.30 -16.36 -30.94
N MET A 154 0.01 -16.10 -30.88
CA MET A 154 0.81 -16.03 -29.64
C MET A 154 1.05 -14.58 -29.17
N ILE A 155 0.80 -13.59 -30.04
CA ILE A 155 1.01 -12.17 -29.72
C ILE A 155 0.12 -11.74 -28.54
N ALA A 156 -1.19 -12.03 -28.62
CA ALA A 156 -2.16 -11.66 -27.59
C ALA A 156 -1.87 -12.28 -26.20
N PRO A 157 -1.66 -13.61 -26.05
CA PRO A 157 -1.38 -14.21 -24.74
C PRO A 157 -0.04 -13.75 -24.15
N LEU A 158 0.99 -13.52 -24.97
CA LEU A 158 2.29 -13.02 -24.49
C LEU A 158 2.20 -11.57 -24.00
N MET A 159 1.47 -10.71 -24.72
CA MET A 159 1.23 -9.33 -24.27
C MET A 159 0.47 -9.28 -22.94
N LEU A 160 -0.55 -10.13 -22.79
CA LEU A 160 -1.35 -10.19 -21.56
C LEU A 160 -0.51 -10.70 -20.37
N LEU A 161 0.31 -11.73 -20.57
CA LEU A 161 1.21 -12.25 -19.55
C LEU A 161 2.23 -11.19 -19.11
N LEU A 162 2.81 -10.45 -20.05
CA LEU A 162 3.73 -9.36 -19.74
C LEU A 162 3.06 -8.24 -18.93
N MET A 163 1.85 -7.83 -19.31
CA MET A 163 1.11 -6.81 -18.56
C MET A 163 0.81 -7.27 -17.13
N LEU A 164 0.42 -8.54 -16.94
CA LEU A 164 0.09 -9.09 -15.62
C LEU A 164 1.31 -9.32 -14.73
N VAL A 165 2.43 -9.76 -15.29
CA VAL A 165 3.62 -10.15 -14.52
C VAL A 165 4.56 -8.98 -14.28
N TRP A 166 4.68 -8.07 -15.25
CA TRP A 166 5.62 -6.97 -15.18
C TRP A 166 4.92 -5.63 -14.90
N TRP A 167 4.04 -5.22 -15.81
CA TRP A 167 3.49 -3.87 -15.83
C TRP A 167 2.60 -3.55 -14.61
N CYS A 168 1.63 -4.41 -14.35
CA CYS A 168 0.67 -4.23 -13.26
C CYS A 168 1.33 -4.27 -11.87
N PRO A 169 2.19 -5.25 -11.53
CA PRO A 169 2.88 -5.27 -10.24
C PRO A 169 3.79 -4.05 -10.04
N TRP A 170 4.48 -3.63 -11.11
CA TRP A 170 5.30 -2.42 -11.07
C TRP A 170 4.48 -1.18 -10.71
N LEU A 171 3.33 -0.96 -11.38
CA LEU A 171 2.44 0.16 -11.08
C LEU A 171 1.91 0.11 -9.64
N MET A 172 1.50 -1.07 -9.16
CA MET A 172 0.97 -1.20 -7.80
C MET A 172 2.00 -0.84 -6.73
N ILE A 173 3.25 -1.28 -6.89
CA ILE A 173 4.31 -1.07 -5.91
C ILE A 173 4.84 0.38 -5.95
N THR A 174 4.95 0.95 -7.14
CA THR A 174 5.60 2.26 -7.33
C THR A 174 4.63 3.44 -7.40
N SER A 175 3.31 3.19 -7.39
CA SER A 175 2.30 4.26 -7.46
C SER A 175 2.53 5.35 -6.42
N VAL A 176 2.74 6.58 -6.92
CA VAL A 176 2.83 7.80 -6.11
C VAL A 176 1.53 8.58 -6.27
N PRO A 177 0.96 9.17 -5.18
CA PRO A 177 -0.23 10.00 -5.28
C PRO A 177 -0.10 11.10 -6.33
N THR A 178 -1.18 11.38 -7.06
CA THR A 178 -1.14 12.40 -8.11
C THR A 178 -0.98 13.81 -7.52
N PRO A 179 -0.36 14.75 -8.25
CA PRO A 179 -0.19 16.12 -7.77
C PRO A 179 -1.51 16.83 -7.44
N ARG A 180 -2.58 16.56 -8.21
CA ARG A 180 -3.91 17.14 -7.95
C ARG A 180 -4.47 16.68 -6.61
N TRP A 181 -4.46 15.37 -6.36
CA TRP A 181 -4.95 14.82 -5.09
C TRP A 181 -4.10 15.27 -3.91
N THR A 182 -2.79 15.42 -4.12
CA THR A 182 -1.87 15.95 -3.11
C THR A 182 -2.18 17.41 -2.76
N ARG A 183 -2.56 18.25 -3.73
CA ARG A 183 -2.97 19.64 -3.45
C ARG A 183 -4.22 19.73 -2.59
N GLU A 184 -5.23 18.90 -2.86
CA GLU A 184 -6.44 18.85 -2.04
C GLU A 184 -6.10 18.48 -0.59
N MET A 185 -5.23 17.49 -0.41
CA MET A 185 -4.73 17.08 0.90
C MET A 185 -3.94 18.21 1.58
N GLU A 186 -3.05 18.91 0.87
CA GLU A 186 -2.33 20.09 1.38
C GLU A 186 -3.29 21.17 1.91
N VAL A 187 -4.37 21.47 1.18
CA VAL A 187 -5.39 22.45 1.63
C VAL A 187 -6.06 22.03 2.94
N TYR A 188 -6.39 20.75 3.11
CA TYR A 188 -6.95 20.27 4.38
C TYR A 188 -5.93 20.34 5.52
N LEU A 189 -4.65 20.04 5.25
CA LEU A 189 -3.59 20.18 6.25
C LEU A 189 -3.37 21.63 6.66
N GLU A 190 -3.39 22.56 5.71
CA GLU A 190 -3.25 23.99 5.98
C GLU A 190 -4.39 24.50 6.86
N LYS A 191 -5.64 24.14 6.55
CA LYS A 191 -6.80 24.46 7.38
C LYS A 191 -6.66 23.91 8.80
N PHE A 192 -6.31 22.63 8.92
CA PHE A 192 -6.14 21.97 10.22
C PHE A 192 -5.06 22.63 11.08
N ASN A 193 -3.90 22.89 10.48
CA ASN A 193 -2.76 23.49 11.17
C ASN A 193 -3.01 24.97 11.53
N ALA A 194 -3.76 25.71 10.69
CA ALA A 194 -4.13 27.10 10.97
C ALA A 194 -5.11 27.21 12.15
N GLU A 195 -6.07 26.29 12.26
CA GLU A 195 -6.99 26.22 13.40
C GLU A 195 -6.23 25.91 14.71
N GLN A 196 -5.22 25.04 14.66
CA GLN A 196 -4.38 24.73 15.83
C GLN A 196 -3.51 25.90 16.30
N THR A 197 -3.21 26.88 15.43
CA THR A 197 -2.46 28.08 15.83
C THR A 197 -3.32 29.15 16.52
N MET A 198 -4.65 29.04 16.45
CA MET A 198 -5.56 29.98 17.08
C MET A 198 -6.01 29.55 18.49
N VAL A 199 -5.54 28.39 18.96
CA VAL A 199 -5.80 27.82 20.29
C VAL A 199 -4.53 27.85 21.10
#